data_AF-A0A3L7AB94-F1
#
_entry.id   AF-A0A3L7AB94-F1
#
_cell.length_a   1.000
_cell.length_b   1.000
_cell.length_c   1.000
_cell.angle_alpha   90.00
_cell.angle_beta   90.00
_cell.angle_gamma   90.00
#
_symmetry.space_group_name_H-M   'P 1'
#
loop_
_entity.id
_entity.type
_entity.pdbx_description
1 polymer ?
#
loop_
_entity_poly.entity_id
_entity_poly.type
_entity_poly.pdbx_seq_one_letter_code
_entity_poly.pdbx_strand_id
1 'polypeptide(L)'
;MSTPTTDSRSRRATLGFLLCLVGPLVVGVILNALVRPGLARSLGGEQHVVGGAVRSRDVWWTFTPEIERQHPVLTTFLGYSDGLIAMCVLASIVVIFLVRWVVRRRKR
;
A
#
# COMPACT_ATOMS: atom_id res chain seq x y z
N MET A 1 20.42 -40.83 -18.67
CA MET A 1 19.43 -39.82 -19.09
C MET A 1 18.87 -39.21 -17.81
N SER A 2 19.52 -38.15 -17.32
CA SER A 2 19.39 -37.70 -15.93
C SER A 2 18.77 -36.31 -15.89
N THR A 3 17.80 -36.20 -15.00
CA THR A 3 16.79 -35.17 -14.73
C THR A 3 17.29 -33.72 -14.49
N PRO A 4 16.43 -32.72 -14.74
CA PRO A 4 16.74 -31.29 -14.66
C PRO A 4 16.77 -30.80 -13.20
N THR A 5 17.94 -30.40 -12.70
CA THR A 5 18.14 -29.81 -11.36
C THR A 5 17.98 -28.28 -11.34
N THR A 6 17.60 -27.68 -12.47
CA THR A 6 17.55 -26.23 -12.68
C THR A 6 16.32 -25.53 -12.08
N ASP A 7 15.29 -26.27 -11.67
CA ASP A 7 13.96 -25.72 -11.36
C ASP A 7 13.89 -25.00 -9.98
N SER A 8 14.57 -25.52 -8.95
CA SER A 8 14.39 -25.04 -7.56
C SER A 8 14.97 -23.64 -7.28
N ARG A 9 16.13 -23.29 -7.87
CA ARG A 9 16.71 -21.93 -7.75
C ARG A 9 15.89 -20.88 -8.48
N SER A 10 15.36 -21.22 -9.67
CA SER A 10 14.53 -20.33 -10.47
C SER A 10 13.22 -20.02 -9.74
N ARG A 11 12.54 -21.04 -9.19
CA ARG A 11 11.33 -20.87 -8.37
C ARG A 11 11.54 -19.98 -7.16
N ARG A 12 12.63 -20.16 -6.39
CA ARG A 12 12.94 -19.30 -5.23
C ARG A 12 13.18 -17.84 -5.62
N ALA A 13 13.85 -17.59 -6.75
CA ALA A 13 14.10 -16.24 -7.25
C ALA A 13 12.79 -15.56 -7.71
N THR A 14 11.92 -16.30 -8.39
CA THR A 14 10.58 -15.84 -8.83
C THR A 14 9.66 -15.57 -7.65
N LEU A 15 9.64 -16.46 -6.64
CA LEU A 15 8.88 -16.26 -5.41
C LEU A 15 9.35 -15.02 -4.66
N GLY A 16 10.67 -14.83 -4.51
CA GLY A 16 11.22 -13.63 -3.87
C GLY A 16 10.91 -12.35 -4.64
N PHE A 17 10.81 -12.42 -5.97
CA PHE A 17 10.38 -11.30 -6.80
C PHE A 17 8.88 -10.98 -6.61
N LEU A 18 8.02 -12.01 -6.66
CA LEU A 18 6.58 -11.90 -6.42
C LEU A 18 6.29 -11.35 -5.02
N LEU A 19 6.98 -11.83 -3.99
CA LEU A 19 6.83 -11.32 -2.62
C LEU A 19 7.20 -9.84 -2.50
N CYS A 20 8.29 -9.41 -3.16
CA CYS A 20 8.67 -7.99 -3.16
C CYS A 20 7.68 -7.09 -3.93
N LEU A 21 6.96 -7.64 -4.91
CA LEU A 21 5.97 -6.90 -5.68
C LEU A 21 4.61 -6.88 -4.98
N VAL A 22 4.11 -8.06 -4.65
CA VAL A 22 2.75 -8.29 -4.16
C VAL A 22 2.64 -7.97 -2.67
N GLY A 23 3.69 -8.22 -1.88
CA GLY A 23 3.68 -7.97 -0.44
C GLY A 23 3.31 -6.54 -0.06
N PRO A 24 4.03 -5.51 -0.56
CA PRO A 24 3.70 -4.12 -0.28
C PRO A 24 2.30 -3.72 -0.77
N LEU A 25 1.87 -4.31 -1.89
CA LEU A 25 0.58 -4.03 -2.50
C LEU A 25 -0.58 -4.58 -1.65
N VAL A 26 -0.45 -5.82 -1.16
CA VAL A 26 -1.41 -6.44 -0.23
C VAL A 26 -1.50 -5.66 1.07
N VAL A 27 -0.35 -5.25 1.64
CA VAL A 27 -0.32 -4.44 2.86
C VAL A 27 -1.02 -3.10 2.63
N GLY A 28 -0.73 -2.42 1.52
CA GLY A 28 -1.38 -1.16 1.15
C GLY A 28 -2.89 -1.30 1.00
N VAL A 29 -3.36 -2.37 0.34
CA VAL A 29 -4.79 -2.66 0.18
C VAL A 29 -5.46 -2.93 1.52
N ILE A 30 -4.86 -3.74 2.40
CA ILE A 30 -5.42 -4.03 3.73
C ILE A 30 -5.50 -2.76 4.58
N LEU A 31 -4.43 -1.97 4.59
CA LEU A 31 -4.42 -0.71 5.33
C LEU A 31 -5.49 0.24 4.82
N ASN A 32 -5.62 0.39 3.50
CA ASN A 32 -6.55 1.35 2.91
C ASN A 32 -8.02 0.88 2.97
N ALA A 33 -8.29 -0.39 2.72
CA ALA A 33 -9.65 -0.91 2.59
C ALA A 33 -10.26 -1.37 3.93
N LEU A 34 -9.44 -1.78 4.91
CA LEU A 34 -9.92 -2.33 6.18
C LEU A 34 -9.54 -1.45 7.38
N VAL A 35 -8.25 -1.13 7.53
CA VAL A 35 -7.77 -0.41 8.71
C VAL A 35 -8.23 1.04 8.70
N ARG A 36 -8.14 1.71 7.56
CA ARG A 36 -8.55 3.11 7.37
C ARG A 36 -10.02 3.37 7.74
N PRO A 37 -11.02 2.64 7.18
CA PRO A 37 -12.41 2.84 7.56
C PRO A 37 -12.69 2.42 9.00
N GLY A 38 -12.00 1.40 9.53
CA GLY A 38 -12.14 0.98 10.93
C GLY A 38 -11.70 2.08 11.90
N LEU A 39 -10.52 2.65 11.67
CA LEU A 39 -9.98 3.76 12.47
C LEU A 39 -10.85 5.01 12.34
N ALA A 40 -11.24 5.38 11.11
CA ALA A 40 -12.09 6.54 10.89
C ALA A 40 -13.44 6.44 11.63
N ARG A 41 -14.08 5.25 11.62
CA ARG A 41 -15.32 5.02 12.36
C ARG A 41 -15.10 5.07 13.88
N SER A 42 -14.00 4.51 14.39
CA SER A 42 -13.70 4.55 15.82
C SER A 42 -13.44 5.96 16.35
N LEU A 43 -12.93 6.85 15.50
CA LEU A 43 -12.65 8.25 15.79
C LEU A 43 -13.82 9.18 15.44
N GLY A 44 -14.98 8.64 15.05
CA GLY A 44 -16.16 9.46 14.69
C GLY A 44 -15.96 10.34 13.45
N GLY A 45 -15.08 9.94 12.52
CA GLY A 45 -14.81 10.69 11.29
C GLY A 45 -15.98 10.69 10.33
N GLU A 46 -16.25 11.85 9.73
CA GLU A 46 -17.27 12.00 8.69
C GLU A 46 -16.68 11.57 7.34
N GLN A 47 -17.38 10.65 6.66
CA GLN A 47 -16.90 10.09 5.39
C GLN A 47 -17.38 10.94 4.21
N HIS A 48 -16.43 11.40 3.41
CA HIS A 48 -16.69 12.05 2.13
C HIS A 48 -16.39 11.07 0.99
N VAL A 49 -17.28 11.05 0.01
CA VAL A 49 -17.14 10.20 -1.18
C VAL A 49 -17.36 11.06 -2.40
N VAL A 50 -16.37 11.11 -3.29
CA VAL A 50 -16.47 11.83 -4.55
C VAL A 50 -16.21 10.87 -5.72
N GLY A 51 -17.14 10.87 -6.68
CA GLY A 51 -17.08 10.05 -7.89
C GLY A 51 -18.33 9.18 -8.09
N GLY A 52 -18.78 9.08 -9.35
CA GLY A 52 -19.92 8.27 -9.75
C GLY A 52 -19.57 6.77 -9.77
N ALA A 53 -20.50 5.95 -9.31
CA ALA A 53 -20.36 4.52 -8.94
C ALA A 53 -19.71 3.55 -9.97
N VAL A 54 -19.31 4.02 -11.16
CA VAL A 54 -18.89 3.17 -12.28
C VAL A 54 -17.42 3.34 -12.69
N ARG A 55 -16.70 4.39 -12.27
CA ARG A 55 -15.34 4.63 -12.82
C ARG A 55 -14.27 5.16 -11.87
N SER A 56 -14.63 5.79 -10.77
CA SER A 56 -13.68 6.14 -9.71
C SER A 56 -14.48 6.54 -8.48
N ARG A 57 -14.13 5.99 -7.32
CA ARG A 57 -14.69 6.37 -6.02
C ARG A 57 -13.51 6.81 -5.17
N ASP A 58 -13.38 8.11 -4.96
CA ASP A 58 -12.39 8.63 -4.03
C ASP A 58 -13.05 8.85 -2.67
N VAL A 59 -12.38 8.40 -1.62
CA VAL A 59 -12.88 8.46 -0.25
C VAL A 59 -11.86 9.13 0.64
N TRP A 60 -12.34 10.08 1.45
CA TRP A 60 -11.56 10.66 2.53
C TRP A 60 -12.44 10.92 3.75
N TRP A 61 -11.80 11.16 4.89
CA TRP A 61 -12.49 11.41 6.16
C TRP A 61 -12.09 12.77 6.72
N THR A 62 -13.07 13.48 7.29
CA THR A 62 -12.86 14.72 8.03
C THR A 62 -13.18 14.50 9.51
N PHE A 63 -12.47 15.19 10.39
CA PHE A 63 -12.61 15.04 11.84
C PHE A 63 -12.90 16.40 12.47
N THR A 64 -13.45 16.39 13.69
CA THR A 64 -13.63 17.62 14.44
C THR A 64 -12.28 18.17 14.92
N PRO A 65 -12.16 19.50 15.13
CA PRO A 65 -10.91 20.12 15.57
C PRO A 65 -10.36 19.54 16.87
N GLU A 66 -11.25 19.05 17.75
CA GLU A 66 -10.88 18.43 19.02
C GLU A 66 -10.13 17.10 18.81
N ILE A 67 -10.60 16.29 17.86
CA ILE A 67 -10.00 14.98 17.54
C ILE A 67 -8.69 15.15 16.77
N GLU A 68 -8.61 16.17 15.90
CA GLU A 68 -7.36 16.52 15.21
C GLU A 68 -6.25 16.93 16.18
N ARG A 69 -6.59 17.60 17.29
CA ARG A 69 -5.62 17.95 18.33
C ARG A 69 -5.14 16.74 19.12
N GLN A 70 -6.03 15.78 19.39
CA GLN A 70 -5.69 14.57 20.15
C GLN A 70 -4.90 13.56 19.31
N HIS A 71 -5.17 13.48 18.01
CA HIS A 71 -4.60 12.48 17.12
C HIS A 71 -4.11 13.06 15.77
N PRO A 72 -3.20 14.07 15.78
CA PRO A 72 -2.87 14.85 14.58
C PRO A 72 -2.29 14.00 13.44
N VAL A 73 -1.48 12.99 13.77
CA VAL A 73 -0.88 12.09 12.77
C VAL A 73 -1.93 11.17 12.13
N LEU A 74 -2.84 10.62 12.95
CA LEU A 74 -3.88 9.71 12.48
C LEU A 74 -4.93 10.45 11.65
N THR A 75 -5.41 11.61 12.11
CA THR A 75 -6.39 12.39 11.35
C THR A 75 -5.83 12.89 10.02
N THR A 76 -4.55 13.27 9.97
CA THR A 76 -3.87 13.63 8.71
C THR A 76 -3.83 12.45 7.75
N PHE A 77 -3.43 11.26 8.22
CA PHE A 77 -3.42 10.05 7.39
C PHE A 77 -4.83 9.66 6.92
N LEU A 78 -5.82 9.76 7.80
CA LEU A 78 -7.22 9.47 7.49
C LEU A 78 -7.85 10.53 6.57
N GLY A 79 -7.28 11.73 6.48
CA GLY A 79 -7.70 12.78 5.54
C GLY A 79 -7.18 12.62 4.10
N TYR A 80 -6.16 11.78 3.86
CA TYR A 80 -5.59 11.61 2.52
C TYR A 80 -6.52 10.85 1.57
N SER A 81 -6.65 11.26 0.32
CA SER A 81 -7.55 10.54 -0.60
C SER A 81 -7.06 9.10 -0.89
N ASP A 82 -7.99 8.19 -1.23
CA ASP A 82 -7.66 6.80 -1.59
C ASP A 82 -6.69 6.76 -2.77
N GLY A 83 -6.87 7.68 -3.73
CA GLY A 83 -5.97 7.86 -4.85
C GLY A 83 -4.55 8.24 -4.42
N LEU A 84 -4.40 9.15 -3.45
CA LEU A 84 -3.09 9.55 -2.93
C LEU A 84 -2.38 8.37 -2.25
N ILE A 85 -3.10 7.60 -1.44
CA ILE A 85 -2.57 6.42 -0.75
C ILE A 85 -2.10 5.38 -1.77
N ALA A 86 -2.88 5.12 -2.82
CA ALA A 86 -2.49 4.21 -3.90
C ALA A 86 -1.20 4.67 -4.60
N MET A 87 -1.05 5.97 -4.86
CA MET A 87 0.18 6.54 -5.45
C MET A 87 1.39 6.39 -4.52
N CYS A 88 1.22 6.60 -3.22
CA CYS A 88 2.29 6.38 -2.24
C CYS A 88 2.73 4.90 -2.20
N VAL A 89 1.79 3.95 -2.25
CA VAL A 89 2.10 2.51 -2.31
C VAL A 89 2.86 2.17 -3.59
N LEU A 90 2.40 2.69 -4.74
CA LEU A 90 3.09 2.49 -6.02
C LEU A 90 4.51 3.05 -5.99
N ALA A 91 4.69 4.28 -5.49
CA ALA A 91 6.01 4.89 -5.33
C ALA A 91 6.92 4.04 -4.42
N SER A 92 6.38 3.49 -3.33
CA SER A 92 7.11 2.58 -2.43
C SER A 92 7.60 1.32 -3.15
N ILE A 93 6.74 0.72 -3.98
CA ILE A 93 7.11 -0.43 -4.81
C ILE A 93 8.25 -0.06 -5.76
N VAL A 94 8.14 1.06 -6.47
CA VAL A 94 9.20 1.54 -7.38
C VAL A 94 10.54 1.70 -6.64
N VAL A 95 10.54 2.31 -5.45
CA VAL A 95 11.74 2.47 -4.62
C VAL A 95 12.33 1.11 -4.22
N ILE A 96 11.52 0.16 -3.76
CA ILE A 96 11.99 -1.20 -3.41
C ILE A 96 12.67 -1.87 -4.61
N PHE A 97 12.08 -1.73 -5.80
CA PHE A 97 12.62 -2.29 -7.03
C PHE A 97 13.94 -1.62 -7.44
N LEU A 98 14.02 -0.29 -7.37
CA LEU A 98 15.24 0.46 -7.65
C LEU A 98 16.37 0.09 -6.67
N VAL A 99 16.08 0.01 -5.38
CA VAL A 99 17.04 -0.42 -4.35
C VAL A 99 17.52 -1.83 -4.63
N ARG A 100 16.60 -2.77 -4.92
CA ARG A 100 16.96 -4.15 -5.28
C ARG A 100 17.84 -4.20 -6.54
N TRP A 101 17.55 -3.38 -7.54
CA TRP A 101 18.35 -3.29 -8.76
C TRP A 101 19.76 -2.77 -8.47
N VAL A 102 19.90 -1.68 -7.71
CA VAL A 102 21.20 -1.11 -7.30
C VAL A 102 22.02 -2.11 -6.49
N VAL A 103 21.41 -2.79 -5.50
CA VAL A 103 22.08 -3.80 -4.67
C VAL A 103 22.54 -5.00 -5.50
N ARG A 104 21.73 -5.45 -6.47
CA ARG A 104 22.12 -6.53 -7.39
C ARG A 104 23.24 -6.10 -8.34
N ARG A 105 23.26 -4.85 -8.80
CA ARG A 105 24.33 -4.30 -9.63
C ARG A 105 25.65 -4.23 -8.89
N ARG A 106 25.64 -3.84 -7.60
CA ARG A 106 26.86 -3.80 -6.77
C ARG A 106 27.45 -5.18 -6.43
N LYS A 107 26.64 -6.25 -6.50
CA LYS A 107 27.09 -7.63 -6.23
C LYS A 107 27.59 -8.37 -7.47
N ARG A 108 27.40 -7.82 -8.66
CA ARG A 108 27.98 -8.32 -9.92
C ARG A 108 29.27 -7.58 -10.20
#